data_AF-A0AAE0S8S0-F1
#
_entry.id   AF-A0AAE0S8S0-F1
#
_cell.length_a   1.000
_cell.length_b   1.000
_cell.length_c   1.000
_cell.angle_alpha   90.00
_cell.angle_beta   90.00
_cell.angle_gamma   90.00
#
_symmetry.space_group_name_H-M   'P 1'
#
loop_
_entity.id
_entity.type
_entity.pdbx_description
1 polymer ?
#
loop_
_entity_poly.entity_id
_entity_poly.type
_entity_poly.pdbx_seq_one_letter_code
_entity_poly.pdbx_strand_id
1 'polypeptide(L)'
;MIRCGVQIFIILILKYITAIGNLSQNERDSRDTCGITGTWKNELGSVIELSCANGNLLGKYRSAVGEAKDFYQLTGRYTMTGDKQMDVIFGFSVAWNNAISGNSNSTTSWTGIHYKSEDVIYTHWILTRYMERSRMWASNLVGHADFRRI
;
A
#
# COMPACT_ATOMS: atom_id res chain seq x y z
N MET A 1 19.79 -58.05 7.42
CA MET A 1 20.45 -56.81 7.91
C MET A 1 20.19 -55.58 7.01
N ILE A 2 19.08 -55.50 6.23
CA ILE A 2 18.88 -54.45 5.19
C ILE A 2 17.74 -53.47 5.52
N ARG A 3 16.94 -53.72 6.58
CA ARG A 3 15.76 -52.88 6.91
C ARG A 3 16.09 -51.49 7.48
N CYS A 4 17.32 -51.25 7.95
CA CYS A 4 17.67 -49.99 8.62
C CYS A 4 17.98 -48.85 7.62
N GLY A 5 18.64 -49.14 6.50
CA GLY A 5 19.06 -48.12 5.53
C GLY A 5 17.91 -47.49 4.75
N VAL A 6 16.92 -48.28 4.33
CA VAL A 6 15.76 -47.80 3.56
C VAL A 6 14.89 -46.86 4.40
N GLN A 7 14.76 -47.13 5.69
CA GLN A 7 13.95 -46.32 6.61
C GLN A 7 14.59 -44.95 6.87
N ILE A 8 15.92 -44.87 6.96
CA ILE A 8 16.66 -43.62 7.12
C ILE A 8 16.52 -42.71 5.88
N PHE A 9 16.63 -43.29 4.68
CA PHE A 9 16.46 -42.54 3.43
C PHE A 9 15.05 -41.94 3.28
N ILE A 10 14.01 -42.69 3.65
CA ILE A 10 12.62 -42.21 3.62
C ILE A 10 12.42 -41.05 4.61
N ILE A 11 13.00 -41.12 5.81
CA ILE A 11 12.90 -40.05 6.82
C ILE A 11 13.58 -38.76 6.33
N LEU A 12 14.74 -38.87 5.67
CA LEU A 12 15.46 -37.71 5.14
C LEU A 12 14.67 -37.04 4.01
N ILE A 13 14.09 -37.82 3.10
CA ILE A 13 13.25 -37.31 2.01
C ILE A 13 12.01 -36.61 2.57
N LEU A 14 11.33 -37.22 3.55
CA LEU A 14 10.15 -36.62 4.19
C LEU A 14 10.51 -35.29 4.88
N LYS A 15 11.62 -35.23 5.63
CA LYS A 15 12.07 -33.97 6.27
C LYS A 15 12.38 -32.88 5.24
N TYR A 16 12.99 -33.25 4.11
CA TYR A 16 13.32 -32.31 3.04
C TYR A 16 12.06 -31.76 2.35
N ILE A 17 11.07 -32.62 2.08
CA ILE A 17 9.77 -32.22 1.51
C ILE A 17 9.02 -31.29 2.46
N THR A 18 9.02 -31.59 3.77
CA THR A 18 8.39 -30.71 4.77
C THR A 18 9.09 -29.35 4.84
N ALA A 19 10.42 -29.32 4.76
CA ALA A 19 11.18 -28.07 4.76
C ALA A 19 10.87 -27.19 3.54
N ILE A 20 10.77 -27.79 2.34
CA ILE A 20 10.36 -27.09 1.11
C ILE A 20 8.91 -26.60 1.23
N GLY A 21 8.01 -27.42 1.79
CA GLY A 21 6.63 -27.03 2.07
C GLY A 21 6.55 -25.77 2.94
N ASN A 22 7.30 -25.73 4.03
CA ASN A 22 7.35 -24.59 4.96
C ASN A 22 7.96 -23.33 4.33
N LEU A 23 9.03 -23.46 3.53
CA LEU A 23 9.62 -22.33 2.80
C LEU A 23 8.62 -21.71 1.82
N SER A 24 7.92 -22.55 1.05
CA SER A 24 6.93 -22.09 0.08
C SER A 24 5.67 -21.49 0.71
N GLN A 25 5.34 -21.86 1.96
CA GLN A 25 4.24 -21.27 2.71
C GLN A 25 4.67 -19.93 3.30
N ASN A 26 5.88 -19.81 3.86
CA ASN A 26 6.43 -18.53 4.32
C ASN A 26 6.53 -17.48 3.19
N GLU A 27 6.91 -17.89 1.98
CA GLU A 27 6.97 -17.00 0.80
C GLU A 27 5.58 -16.65 0.21
N ARG A 28 4.55 -17.44 0.54
CA ARG A 28 3.15 -17.17 0.18
C ARG A 28 2.46 -16.27 1.19
N ASP A 29 2.75 -16.46 2.47
CA ASP A 29 2.23 -15.66 3.58
C ASP A 29 2.87 -14.26 3.65
N SER A 30 4.07 -14.08 3.05
CA SER A 30 4.74 -12.78 2.97
C SER A 30 4.18 -11.81 1.90
N ARG A 31 3.07 -12.15 1.23
CA ARG A 31 2.55 -11.35 0.10
C ARG A 31 1.40 -10.40 0.43
N ASP A 32 0.81 -10.48 1.62
CA ASP A 32 -0.08 -9.43 2.13
C ASP A 32 0.23 -9.11 3.59
N THR A 33 1.37 -8.44 3.80
CA THR A 33 1.98 -8.27 5.13
C THR A 33 1.40 -7.13 5.95
N CYS A 34 0.49 -6.33 5.39
CA CYS A 34 -0.01 -5.14 6.06
C CYS A 34 -1.52 -4.96 6.03
N GLY A 35 -2.30 -5.79 5.31
CA GLY A 35 -3.77 -5.70 5.28
C GLY A 35 -4.38 -4.65 4.34
N ILE A 36 -3.60 -3.69 3.83
CA ILE A 36 -4.05 -2.67 2.86
C ILE A 36 -3.54 -2.86 1.43
N THR A 37 -2.77 -3.93 1.17
CA THR A 37 -2.33 -4.26 -0.19
C THR A 37 -3.54 -4.46 -1.11
N GLY A 38 -3.47 -3.93 -2.33
CA GLY A 38 -4.51 -4.09 -3.34
C GLY A 38 -5.00 -2.77 -3.94
N THR A 39 -6.14 -2.83 -4.60
CA THR A 39 -6.72 -1.71 -5.34
C THR A 39 -7.93 -1.14 -4.62
N TRP A 40 -7.98 0.19 -4.51
CA TRP A 40 -9.03 0.90 -3.81
C TRP A 40 -9.53 2.09 -4.63
N LYS A 41 -10.80 2.43 -4.48
CA LYS A 41 -11.47 3.52 -5.18
C LYS A 41 -12.16 4.45 -4.19
N ASN A 42 -12.00 5.77 -4.37
CA ASN A 42 -12.70 6.76 -3.55
C ASN A 42 -14.05 7.21 -4.14
N GLU A 43 -14.75 8.07 -3.41
CA GLU A 43 -16.05 8.64 -3.78
C GLU A 43 -16.02 9.50 -5.06
N LEU A 44 -14.87 10.07 -5.42
CA LEU A 44 -14.66 10.82 -6.66
C LEU A 44 -14.33 9.91 -7.85
N GLY A 45 -14.11 8.62 -7.61
CA GLY A 45 -13.72 7.63 -8.60
C GLY A 45 -12.22 7.49 -8.86
N SER A 46 -11.38 8.21 -8.12
CA SER A 46 -9.93 8.03 -8.12
C SER A 46 -9.55 6.66 -7.59
N VAL A 47 -8.49 6.07 -8.14
CA VAL A 47 -8.04 4.70 -7.83
C VAL A 47 -6.61 4.71 -7.31
N ILE A 48 -6.38 3.99 -6.22
CA ILE A 48 -5.04 3.71 -5.69
C ILE A 48 -4.73 2.22 -5.78
N GLU A 49 -3.49 1.90 -6.14
CA GLU A 49 -2.91 0.55 -6.03
C GLU A 49 -1.83 0.61 -4.95
N LEU A 50 -2.00 -0.16 -3.88
CA LEU A 50 -1.12 -0.14 -2.71
C LEU A 50 -0.34 -1.46 -2.59
N SER A 51 0.93 -1.33 -2.22
CA SER A 51 1.83 -2.43 -1.88
C SER A 51 2.61 -2.08 -0.63
N CYS A 52 2.72 -3.03 0.29
CA CYS A 52 3.48 -2.89 1.52
C CYS A 52 4.79 -3.66 1.47
N ALA A 53 5.86 -3.03 1.96
CA ALA A 53 7.16 -3.67 2.11
C ALA A 53 7.94 -3.07 3.27
N ASN A 54 8.14 -3.83 4.36
CA ASN A 54 9.00 -3.42 5.49
C ASN A 54 8.64 -2.04 6.07
N GLY A 55 7.34 -1.81 6.31
CA GLY A 55 6.80 -0.53 6.77
C GLY A 55 6.73 0.57 5.71
N ASN A 56 7.21 0.32 4.48
CA ASN A 56 7.01 1.22 3.34
C ASN A 56 5.65 0.96 2.70
N LEU A 57 5.00 2.03 2.31
CA LEU A 57 3.82 2.01 1.44
C LEU A 57 4.24 2.54 0.08
N LEU A 58 4.07 1.73 -0.96
CA LEU A 58 4.40 2.06 -2.35
C LEU A 58 3.16 1.85 -3.20
N GLY A 59 3.09 2.52 -4.35
CA GLY A 59 1.93 2.32 -5.20
C GLY A 59 1.78 3.27 -6.35
N LYS A 60 0.58 3.25 -6.92
CA LYS A 60 0.15 4.14 -7.99
C LYS A 60 -1.15 4.83 -7.60
N TYR A 61 -1.26 6.11 -7.95
CA TYR A 61 -2.46 6.91 -7.80
C TYR A 61 -2.97 7.34 -9.17
N ARG A 62 -4.23 7.08 -9.49
CA ARG A 62 -4.93 7.62 -10.66
C ARG A 62 -6.06 8.52 -10.19
N SER A 63 -5.97 9.81 -10.48
CA SER A 63 -7.04 10.75 -10.13
C SER A 63 -8.14 10.70 -11.18
N ALA A 64 -9.40 10.72 -10.74
CA ALA A 64 -10.55 10.92 -11.61
C ALA A 64 -10.87 12.42 -11.84
N VAL A 65 -10.25 13.31 -11.08
CA VAL A 65 -10.50 14.76 -11.12
C VAL A 65 -9.19 15.57 -11.19
N GLY A 66 -9.31 16.82 -11.62
CA GLY A 66 -8.19 17.74 -11.76
C GLY A 66 -7.35 17.49 -13.02
N GLU A 67 -6.24 18.22 -13.13
CA GLU A 67 -5.28 18.09 -14.25
C GLU A 67 -4.34 16.90 -14.02
N ALA A 68 -4.90 15.70 -14.10
CA ALA A 68 -4.18 14.46 -13.87
C ALA A 68 -4.60 13.40 -14.89
N LYS A 69 -3.63 12.88 -15.65
CA LYS A 69 -3.82 11.76 -16.58
C LYS A 69 -2.85 10.65 -16.26
N ASP A 70 -3.32 9.42 -16.49
CA ASP A 70 -2.60 8.19 -16.14
C ASP A 70 -2.29 8.13 -14.63
N PHE A 71 -1.30 7.33 -14.23
CA PHE A 71 -0.90 7.18 -12.85
C PHE A 71 0.25 8.09 -12.44
N TYR A 72 0.32 8.33 -11.14
CA TYR A 72 1.43 8.96 -10.43
C TYR A 72 1.94 7.99 -9.37
N GLN A 73 3.23 8.01 -9.10
CA GLN A 73 3.80 7.18 -8.05
C GLN A 73 3.40 7.73 -6.69
N LEU A 74 2.99 6.84 -5.79
CA LEU A 74 2.82 7.17 -4.37
C LEU A 74 3.88 6.45 -3.54
N THR A 75 4.36 7.13 -2.51
CA THR A 75 5.35 6.62 -1.56
C THR A 75 5.01 7.12 -0.16
N GLY A 76 5.20 6.25 0.83
CA GLY A 76 4.74 6.49 2.18
C GLY A 76 5.22 5.45 3.17
N ARG A 77 4.64 5.50 4.36
CA ARG A 77 4.93 4.58 5.47
C ARG A 77 3.62 4.13 6.11
N TYR A 78 3.66 2.96 6.74
CA TYR A 78 2.54 2.43 7.52
C TYR A 78 3.04 1.80 8.82
N THR A 79 2.12 1.68 9.77
CA THR A 79 2.23 0.87 10.98
C THR A 79 0.89 0.20 11.24
N MET A 80 0.89 -0.84 12.07
CA MET A 80 -0.30 -1.64 12.38
C MET A 80 -0.60 -1.57 13.88
N THR A 81 -1.88 -1.70 14.26
CA THR A 81 -2.25 -1.92 15.65
C THR A 81 -1.78 -3.31 16.12
N GLY A 82 -1.46 -3.45 17.41
CA GLY A 82 -0.82 -4.65 17.96
C GLY A 82 -1.76 -5.84 18.21
N ASP A 83 -3.02 -5.77 17.79
CA ASP A 83 -4.06 -6.74 18.10
C ASP A 83 -4.39 -7.66 16.91
N LYS A 84 -5.21 -8.70 17.14
CA LYS A 84 -5.57 -9.69 16.11
C LYS A 84 -6.40 -9.09 14.95
N GLN A 85 -6.93 -7.89 15.12
CA GLN A 85 -7.64 -7.10 14.12
C GLN A 85 -6.81 -5.86 13.76
N MET A 86 -5.72 -6.09 13.01
CA MET A 86 -4.76 -5.04 12.73
C MET A 86 -5.33 -3.97 11.80
N ASP A 87 -5.77 -2.86 12.39
CA ASP A 87 -6.00 -1.61 11.69
C ASP A 87 -4.65 -1.05 11.25
N VAL A 88 -4.65 -0.32 10.13
CA VAL A 88 -3.42 0.15 9.50
C VAL A 88 -3.41 1.65 9.48
N ILE A 89 -2.47 2.25 10.23
CA ILE A 89 -2.23 3.69 10.25
C ILE A 89 -1.14 3.98 9.23
N PHE A 90 -1.39 4.90 8.30
CA PHE A 90 -0.46 5.17 7.23
C PHE A 90 -0.47 6.63 6.80
N GLY A 91 0.54 6.98 6.01
CA GLY A 91 0.53 8.19 5.21
C GLY A 91 1.37 8.00 3.95
N PHE A 92 0.97 8.65 2.86
CA PHE A 92 1.71 8.66 1.60
C PHE A 92 1.62 10.02 0.93
N SER A 93 2.53 10.26 -0.01
CA SER A 93 2.56 11.47 -0.83
C SER A 93 2.59 11.13 -2.30
N VAL A 94 1.99 12.01 -3.10
CA VAL A 94 2.02 11.99 -4.57
C VAL A 94 2.49 13.36 -5.05
N ALA A 95 3.58 13.38 -5.81
CA ALA A 95 3.94 14.53 -6.62
C ALA A 95 3.18 14.46 -7.95
N TRP A 96 2.47 15.52 -8.31
CA TRP A 96 1.67 15.58 -9.54
C TRP A 96 2.55 15.92 -10.74
N ASN A 97 3.50 15.03 -11.01
CA ASN A 97 4.42 15.10 -12.14
C ASN A 97 4.56 13.72 -12.78
N ASN A 98 4.19 13.59 -14.06
CA ASN A 98 4.46 12.39 -14.84
C ASN A 98 4.73 12.74 -16.31
N ALA A 99 5.18 11.75 -17.07
CA ALA A 99 5.55 11.95 -18.48
C ALA A 99 4.34 12.30 -19.39
N ILE A 100 3.11 11.98 -18.96
CA ILE A 100 1.90 12.13 -19.78
C ILE A 100 1.25 13.51 -19.60
N SER A 101 1.17 13.99 -18.36
CA SER A 101 0.52 15.25 -17.99
C SER A 101 1.52 16.38 -17.73
N GLY A 102 2.81 16.07 -17.69
CA GLY A 102 3.84 17.01 -17.27
C GLY A 102 3.78 17.28 -15.76
N ASN A 103 4.28 18.44 -15.36
CA ASN A 103 4.39 18.83 -13.96
C ASN A 103 3.33 19.88 -13.58
N SER A 104 2.40 19.49 -12.71
CA SER A 104 1.34 20.35 -12.17
C SER A 104 1.82 21.24 -11.01
N ASN A 105 3.12 21.28 -10.74
CA ASN A 105 3.78 22.06 -9.69
C ASN A 105 3.09 21.96 -8.33
N SER A 106 2.69 20.74 -7.96
CA SER A 106 1.95 20.47 -6.73
C SER A 106 2.22 19.08 -6.19
N THR A 107 1.96 18.91 -4.90
CA THR A 107 2.05 17.63 -4.20
C THR A 107 0.86 17.50 -3.27
N THR A 108 0.34 16.28 -3.12
CA THR A 108 -0.64 15.97 -2.08
C THR A 108 -0.08 14.92 -1.14
N SER A 109 -0.31 15.11 0.15
CA SER A 109 -0.05 14.11 1.18
C SER A 109 -1.35 13.68 1.82
N TRP A 110 -1.52 12.37 1.98
CA TRP A 110 -2.63 11.75 2.69
C TRP A 110 -2.13 11.14 3.98
N THR A 111 -2.94 11.23 5.03
CA THR A 111 -2.79 10.47 6.26
C THR A 111 -4.12 9.85 6.62
N GLY A 112 -4.09 8.64 7.18
CA GLY A 112 -5.32 7.92 7.42
C GLY A 112 -5.16 6.63 8.17
N ILE A 113 -6.31 5.97 8.31
CA ILE A 113 -6.44 4.66 8.93
C ILE A 113 -7.32 3.77 8.05
N HIS A 114 -6.88 2.52 7.87
CA HIS A 114 -7.74 1.44 7.41
C HIS A 114 -8.34 0.75 8.64
N TYR A 115 -9.67 0.73 8.72
CA TYR A 115 -10.38 -0.07 9.72
C TYR A 115 -10.67 -1.45 9.13
N LYS A 116 -10.06 -2.48 9.69
CA LYS A 116 -10.21 -3.86 9.18
C LYS A 116 -11.63 -4.38 9.32
N SER A 117 -12.35 -3.95 10.36
CA SER A 117 -13.75 -4.30 10.60
C SER A 117 -14.70 -3.82 9.50
N GLU A 118 -14.38 -2.69 8.86
CA GLU A 118 -15.20 -2.06 7.83
C GLU A 118 -14.68 -2.32 6.41
N ASP A 119 -13.40 -2.71 6.28
CA ASP A 119 -12.64 -2.72 5.02
C ASP A 119 -12.74 -1.38 4.27
N VAL A 120 -12.61 -0.28 5.02
CA VAL A 120 -12.61 1.09 4.49
C VAL A 120 -11.33 1.81 4.92
N ILE A 121 -10.76 2.55 3.97
CA ILE A 121 -9.64 3.46 4.22
C ILE A 121 -10.19 4.88 4.35
N TYR A 122 -10.05 5.48 5.53
CA TYR A 122 -10.42 6.86 5.78
C TYR A 122 -9.16 7.74 5.77
N THR A 123 -9.17 8.81 4.97
CA THR A 123 -8.01 9.71 4.86
C THR A 123 -8.40 11.17 4.95
N HIS A 124 -7.48 11.98 5.48
CA HIS A 124 -7.41 13.40 5.21
C HIS A 124 -6.23 13.70 4.30
N TRP A 125 -6.32 14.79 3.55
CA TRP A 125 -5.26 15.21 2.66
C TRP A 125 -4.98 16.70 2.69
N ILE A 126 -3.74 17.04 2.36
CA ILE A 126 -3.29 18.41 2.11
C ILE A 126 -2.65 18.44 0.72
N LEU A 127 -3.20 19.23 -0.18
CA LEU A 127 -2.65 19.54 -1.50
C LEU A 127 -1.96 20.89 -1.43
N THR A 128 -0.65 20.90 -1.59
CA THR A 128 0.14 22.13 -1.72
C THR A 128 0.42 22.37 -3.20
N ARG A 129 -0.01 23.53 -3.70
CA ARG A 129 0.28 24.00 -5.07
C ARG A 129 1.27 25.15 -5.05
N TYR A 130 2.09 25.23 -6.08
CA TYR A 130 2.96 26.38 -6.28
C TYR A 130 2.13 27.68 -6.30
N MET A 131 2.59 28.63 -5.51
CA MET A 131 2.11 30.00 -5.48
C MET A 131 3.33 30.90 -5.29
N GLU A 132 3.26 32.11 -5.84
CA GLU A 132 4.24 33.15 -5.52
C GLU A 132 4.23 33.43 -4.02
N ARG A 133 5.37 33.89 -3.48
CA ARG A 133 5.57 34.10 -2.04
C ARG A 133 4.48 34.95 -1.39
N SER A 134 4.01 36.00 -2.07
CA SER A 134 2.94 36.89 -1.60
C SER A 134 1.59 36.20 -1.44
N ARG A 135 1.37 35.07 -2.13
CA ARG A 135 0.14 34.26 -2.12
C ARG A 135 0.32 32.89 -1.48
N MET A 136 1.47 32.61 -0.88
CA MET A 136 1.76 31.33 -0.23
C MET A 136 0.72 30.96 0.83
N TRP A 137 0.12 31.94 1.50
CA TRP A 137 -0.97 31.72 2.47
C TRP A 137 -2.16 30.93 1.90
N ALA A 138 -2.39 30.97 0.58
CA ALA A 138 -3.48 30.27 -0.12
C ALA A 138 -3.01 29.03 -0.91
N SER A 139 -1.79 28.55 -0.62
CA SER A 139 -1.16 27.43 -1.35
C SER A 139 -1.73 26.06 -0.98
N ASN A 140 -2.33 25.92 0.21
CA ASN A 140 -2.83 24.63 0.70
C ASN A 140 -4.34 24.51 0.52
N LEU A 141 -4.76 23.39 -0.04
CA LEU A 141 -6.13 22.90 0.01
C LEU A 141 -6.16 21.69 0.94
N VAL A 142 -7.25 21.53 1.67
CA VAL A 142 -7.45 20.43 2.61
C VAL A 142 -8.77 19.72 2.30
N GLY A 143 -8.80 18.42 2.56
CA GLY A 143 -10.02 17.62 2.38
C GLY A 143 -9.88 16.24 2.97
N HIS A 144 -10.85 15.38 2.66
CA HIS A 144 -10.85 13.96 3.00
C HIS A 144 -11.16 13.12 1.75
N ALA A 145 -10.91 11.82 1.83
CA ALA A 145 -11.28 10.84 0.81
C ALA A 145 -11.40 9.45 1.45
N ASP A 146 -12.48 8.75 1.11
CA ASP A 146 -12.81 7.45 1.69
C ASP A 146 -12.69 6.39 0.60
N PHE A 147 -11.73 5.46 0.74
CA PHE A 147 -11.47 4.44 -0.27
C PHE A 147 -12.06 3.09 0.13
N ARG A 148 -12.67 2.43 -0.85
CA ARG A 148 -13.19 1.05 -0.74
C ARG A 148 -12.52 0.16 -1.76
N ARG A 149 -12.40 -1.13 -1.44
CA ARG A 149 -11.80 -2.12 -2.34
C ARG A 149 -12.60 -2.25 -3.64
N ILE A 150 -11.91 -2.52 -4.74
CA ILE A 150 -12.50 -2.87 -6.05
C ILE A 150 -12.55 -4.39 -6.20
#